data_AF-A0A0Q4MH02-F1
#
_entry.id   AF-A0A0Q4MH02-F1
#
_cell.length_a   1.000
_cell.length_b   1.000
_cell.length_c   1.000
_cell.angle_alpha   90.00
_cell.angle_beta   90.00
_cell.angle_gamma   90.00
#
_symmetry.space_group_name_H-M   'P 1'
#
loop_
_entity.id
_entity.type
_entity.pdbx_description
1 polymer ?
#
loop_
_entity_poly.entity_id
_entity_poly.type
_entity_poly.pdbx_seq_one_letter_code
_entity_poly.pdbx_strand_id
1 'polypeptide(L)'
;MQLSTRQARIYRLASLLGSGKPVSATAILNDLDCSEPTLTRALKELRDTWSAEIRYSRASHTYQLTVAGQLDKKNLRRMTEALEVNARLKQSEQVSHVSLDKEKKKAVSLSLRMSVLRKIDRIVRLSETTRSEAVEMLVESGLDDLLKRLQAQQPPRRS
;
A
#
# COMPACT_ATOMS: atom_id res chain seq x y z
N MET A 1 0.27 12.33 -8.95
CA MET A 1 0.34 11.95 -7.52
C MET A 1 -0.27 10.56 -7.37
N GLN A 2 0.40 9.65 -6.68
CA GLN A 2 -0.13 8.32 -6.39
C GLN A 2 -1.23 8.45 -5.32
N LEU A 3 -2.39 7.84 -5.54
CA LEU A 3 -3.47 7.87 -4.56
C LEU A 3 -3.21 6.81 -3.49
N SER A 4 -3.37 7.18 -2.22
CA SER A 4 -3.43 6.19 -1.15
C SER A 4 -4.60 5.22 -1.36
N THR A 5 -4.51 4.01 -0.81
CA THR A 5 -5.59 3.01 -0.87
C THR A 5 -6.93 3.57 -0.38
N ARG A 6 -6.89 4.43 0.65
CA ARG A 6 -8.07 5.13 1.16
C ARG A 6 -8.65 6.10 0.13
N GLN A 7 -7.83 7.00 -0.43
CA GLN A 7 -8.28 7.98 -1.42
C GLN A 7 -8.84 7.31 -2.67
N ALA A 8 -8.15 6.27 -3.18
CA ALA A 8 -8.61 5.52 -4.33
C ALA A 8 -10.00 4.90 -4.09
N ARG A 9 -10.25 4.37 -2.89
CA ARG A 9 -11.56 3.82 -2.52
C ARG A 9 -12.65 4.90 -2.50
N ILE A 10 -12.38 6.05 -1.89
CA ILE A 10 -13.33 7.18 -1.84
C ILE A 10 -13.66 7.67 -3.25
N TYR A 11 -12.65 7.77 -4.12
CA TYR A 11 -12.81 8.28 -5.48
C TYR A 11 -13.62 7.29 -6.34
N ARG A 12 -13.38 5.98 -6.19
CA ARG A 12 -14.21 4.96 -6.86
C ARG A 12 -15.65 5.00 -6.36
N LEU A 13 -15.86 5.05 -5.05
CA LEU A 13 -17.20 5.16 -4.47
C LEU A 13 -17.95 6.39 -4.98
N ALA A 14 -17.27 7.53 -5.04
CA ALA A 14 -17.82 8.77 -5.62
C ALA A 14 -18.19 8.59 -7.10
N SER A 15 -17.35 7.92 -7.89
CA SER A 15 -17.62 7.63 -9.30
C SER A 15 -18.81 6.71 -9.51
N LEU A 16 -18.97 5.67 -8.68
CA LEU A 16 -20.11 4.73 -8.74
C LEU A 16 -21.43 5.45 -8.44
N LEU A 17 -21.46 6.22 -7.35
CA LEU A 17 -22.66 6.90 -6.89
C LEU A 17 -22.95 8.21 -7.65
N GLY A 18 -21.95 8.79 -8.33
CA GLY A 18 -22.03 10.08 -9.02
C GLY A 18 -23.05 10.15 -10.16
N SER A 19 -23.54 9.00 -10.63
CA SER A 19 -24.66 8.93 -11.59
C SER A 19 -26.01 9.32 -10.97
N GLY A 20 -26.10 9.36 -9.63
CA GLY A 20 -27.35 9.58 -8.89
C GLY A 20 -28.31 8.39 -8.95
N LYS A 21 -27.97 7.30 -9.64
CA LYS A 21 -28.77 6.08 -9.70
C LYS A 21 -28.52 5.22 -8.45
N PRO A 22 -29.52 4.44 -7.99
CA PRO A 22 -29.29 3.44 -6.95
C PRO A 22 -28.29 2.38 -7.41
N VAL A 23 -27.32 2.07 -6.55
CA VAL A 23 -26.31 1.02 -6.76
C VAL A 23 -26.41 0.02 -5.61
N SER A 24 -26.43 -1.29 -5.90
CA SER A 24 -26.53 -2.30 -4.84
C SER A 24 -25.29 -2.31 -3.95
N ALA A 25 -25.48 -2.58 -2.65
CA ALA A 25 -24.39 -2.67 -1.70
C ALA A 25 -23.38 -3.77 -2.12
N THR A 26 -23.87 -4.90 -2.63
CA THR A 26 -23.05 -5.99 -3.14
C THR A 26 -22.16 -5.57 -4.31
N ALA A 27 -22.69 -4.78 -5.26
CA ALA A 27 -21.89 -4.27 -6.36
C ALA A 27 -20.79 -3.32 -5.87
N ILE A 28 -21.11 -2.45 -4.90
CA ILE A 28 -20.12 -1.54 -4.31
C ILE A 28 -19.02 -2.30 -3.56
N LEU A 29 -19.39 -3.30 -2.74
CA LEU A 29 -18.42 -4.11 -2.00
C LEU A 29 -17.45 -4.84 -2.94
N ASN A 30 -17.98 -5.41 -4.03
CA ASN A 30 -17.17 -6.10 -5.04
C ASN A 30 -16.24 -5.15 -5.79
N ASP A 31 -16.74 -3.97 -6.22
CA ASP A 31 -15.93 -3.00 -6.99
C ASP A 31 -14.83 -2.34 -6.13
N LEU A 32 -15.13 -2.11 -4.85
CA LEU A 32 -14.19 -1.52 -3.89
C LEU A 32 -13.29 -2.54 -3.20
N ASP A 33 -13.55 -3.84 -3.38
CA ASP A 33 -12.89 -4.98 -2.74
C ASP A 33 -12.70 -4.74 -1.23
N CYS A 34 -13.81 -4.56 -0.52
CA CYS A 34 -13.77 -4.22 0.91
C CYS A 34 -14.94 -4.81 1.70
N SER A 35 -14.80 -4.82 3.03
CA SER A 35 -15.83 -5.30 3.95
C SER A 35 -16.89 -4.23 4.24
N GLU A 36 -18.06 -4.64 4.73
CA GLU A 36 -19.15 -3.74 5.11
C GLU A 36 -18.75 -2.62 6.11
N PRO A 37 -17.94 -2.89 7.17
CA PRO A 37 -17.44 -1.83 8.04
C PRO A 37 -16.57 -0.81 7.30
N THR A 38 -15.78 -1.26 6.33
CA THR A 38 -14.95 -0.36 5.50
C THR A 38 -15.82 0.47 4.58
N LEU A 39 -16.84 -0.12 3.95
CA LEU A 39 -17.82 0.60 3.14
C LEU A 39 -18.54 1.67 3.97
N THR A 40 -18.99 1.33 5.19
CA THR A 40 -19.67 2.28 6.09
C THR A 40 -18.79 3.50 6.40
N ARG A 41 -17.50 3.28 6.66
CA ARG A 41 -16.54 4.37 6.88
C ARG A 41 -16.33 5.20 5.62
N ALA A 42 -16.22 4.57 4.45
CA ALA A 42 -16.05 5.26 3.18
C ALA A 42 -17.28 6.15 2.83
N LEU A 43 -18.49 5.64 3.07
CA LEU A 43 -19.74 6.38 2.91
C LEU A 43 -19.81 7.56 3.87
N LYS A 44 -19.41 7.38 5.14
CA LYS A 44 -19.34 8.49 6.11
C LYS A 44 -18.36 9.56 5.65
N GLU A 45 -17.16 9.17 5.26
CA GLU A 45 -16.13 10.09 4.77
C GLU A 45 -16.59 10.87 3.53
N LEU A 46 -17.27 10.19 2.58
CA LEU A 46 -17.79 10.85 1.39
C LEU A 46 -18.85 11.89 1.75
N ARG A 47 -19.77 11.58 2.68
CA ARG A 47 -20.78 12.53 3.19
C ARG A 47 -20.13 13.72 3.88
N ASP A 48 -19.20 13.47 4.80
CA ASP A 48 -18.59 14.50 5.63
C ASP A 48 -17.66 15.42 4.81
N THR A 49 -16.82 14.85 3.95
CA THR A 49 -15.78 15.59 3.21
C THR A 49 -16.35 16.38 2.04
N TRP A 50 -17.38 15.84 1.38
CA TRP A 50 -17.94 16.44 0.18
C TRP A 50 -19.34 17.03 0.39
N SER A 51 -19.82 17.06 1.64
CA SER A 51 -21.17 17.52 2.00
C SER A 51 -22.25 16.84 1.15
N ALA A 52 -22.05 15.55 0.86
CA ALA A 52 -22.94 14.75 0.06
C ALA A 52 -24.00 14.08 0.93
N GLU A 53 -25.18 13.82 0.37
CA GLU A 53 -26.20 12.99 1.03
C GLU A 53 -26.37 11.68 0.27
N ILE A 54 -26.26 10.58 1.00
CA ILE A 54 -26.37 9.22 0.47
C ILE A 54 -27.48 8.52 1.24
N ARG A 55 -28.51 8.11 0.51
CA ARG A 55 -29.63 7.33 1.04
C ARG A 55 -29.35 5.85 0.89
N TYR A 56 -29.65 5.10 1.94
CA TYR A 56 -29.69 3.64 1.90
C TYR A 56 -31.15 3.17 1.83
N SER A 57 -31.45 2.32 0.85
CA SER A 57 -32.74 1.64 0.73
C SER A 57 -32.60 0.23 1.28
N ARG A 58 -33.29 -0.06 2.39
CA ARG A 58 -33.32 -1.41 2.99
C ARG A 58 -34.01 -2.43 2.08
N ALA A 59 -35.10 -2.03 1.43
CA ALA A 59 -35.91 -2.94 0.60
C ALA A 59 -35.15 -3.45 -0.63
N SER A 60 -34.32 -2.60 -1.24
CA SER A 60 -33.53 -2.94 -2.43
C SER A 60 -32.05 -3.14 -2.15
N HIS A 61 -31.62 -3.04 -0.89
CA HIS A 61 -30.23 -3.12 -0.45
C HIS A 61 -29.29 -2.26 -1.31
N THR A 62 -29.69 -1.00 -1.57
CA THR A 62 -28.98 -0.08 -2.47
C THR A 62 -28.62 1.23 -1.80
N TYR A 63 -27.54 1.84 -2.28
CA TYR A 63 -27.12 3.19 -1.94
C TYR A 63 -27.35 4.11 -3.14
N GLN A 64 -27.83 5.32 -2.86
CA GLN A 64 -28.09 6.34 -3.87
C GLN A 64 -27.60 7.70 -3.38
N LEU A 65 -26.85 8.40 -4.22
CA LEU A 65 -26.52 9.81 -3.98
C LEU A 65 -27.76 10.66 -4.24
N THR A 66 -28.33 11.26 -3.20
CA THR A 66 -29.52 12.12 -3.29
C THR A 66 -29.14 13.58 -3.42
N VAL A 67 -28.06 14.00 -2.77
CA VAL A 67 -27.50 15.35 -2.87
C VAL A 67 -26.01 15.22 -3.16
N ALA A 68 -25.56 15.79 -4.27
CA ALA A 68 -24.16 15.68 -4.69
C ALA A 68 -23.21 16.52 -3.82
N GLY A 69 -23.68 17.60 -3.21
CA GLY A 69 -22.84 18.53 -2.45
C GLY A 69 -21.73 19.10 -3.34
N GLN A 70 -20.48 18.89 -2.94
CA GLN A 70 -19.28 19.27 -3.68
C GLN A 70 -18.87 18.25 -4.76
N LEU A 71 -19.56 17.10 -4.90
CA LEU A 71 -19.34 16.13 -5.98
C LEU A 71 -19.98 16.59 -7.30
N ASP A 72 -19.63 17.80 -7.73
CA ASP A 72 -20.04 18.30 -9.04
C ASP A 72 -19.35 17.53 -10.18
N LYS A 73 -19.84 17.73 -11.41
CA LYS A 73 -19.27 17.06 -12.59
C LYS A 73 -17.77 17.30 -12.74
N LYS A 74 -17.26 18.45 -12.30
CA LYS A 74 -15.85 18.82 -12.39
C LYS A 74 -15.00 18.01 -11.42
N ASN A 75 -15.43 17.88 -10.17
CA ASN A 75 -14.73 17.12 -9.15
C ASN A 75 -14.82 15.62 -9.41
N LEU A 76 -15.95 15.12 -9.87
CA LEU A 76 -16.07 13.71 -10.30
C LEU A 76 -15.13 13.39 -11.45
N ARG A 77 -15.04 14.25 -12.48
CA ARG A 77 -14.06 14.09 -13.58
C ARG A 77 -12.62 14.04 -13.05
N ARG A 78 -12.24 14.97 -12.18
CA ARG A 78 -10.91 14.99 -11.55
C ARG A 78 -10.62 13.70 -10.76
N MET A 79 -11.61 13.18 -10.04
CA MET A 79 -11.48 11.91 -9.31
C MET A 79 -11.26 10.73 -10.26
N THR A 80 -12.02 10.66 -11.36
CA THR A 80 -11.86 9.62 -12.39
C THR A 80 -10.48 9.71 -13.06
N GLU A 81 -10.04 10.90 -13.47
CA GLU A 81 -8.71 11.11 -14.03
C GLU A 81 -7.60 10.70 -13.05
N ALA A 82 -7.74 11.04 -11.77
CA ALA A 82 -6.78 10.63 -10.75
C ALA A 82 -6.75 9.11 -10.55
N LEU A 83 -7.88 8.41 -10.68
CA LEU A 83 -7.94 6.95 -10.64
C LEU A 83 -7.24 6.31 -11.84
N GLU A 84 -7.43 6.86 -13.04
CA GLU A 84 -6.76 6.39 -14.26
C GLU A 84 -5.24 6.56 -14.17
N VAL A 85 -4.77 7.74 -13.74
CA VAL A 85 -3.34 8.00 -13.51
C VAL A 85 -2.78 7.03 -12.47
N ASN A 86 -3.51 6.80 -11.36
CA ASN A 86 -3.08 5.87 -10.33
C ASN A 86 -3.02 4.41 -10.83
N ALA A 87 -3.94 4.00 -11.72
CA ALA A 87 -3.93 2.68 -12.32
C ALA A 87 -2.72 2.49 -13.25
N ARG A 88 -2.39 3.50 -14.07
CA ARG A 88 -1.19 3.48 -14.93
C ARG A 88 0.10 3.41 -14.11
N LEU A 89 0.19 4.16 -13.01
CA LEU A 89 1.34 4.11 -12.11
C LEU A 89 1.48 2.74 -11.42
N LYS A 90 0.37 2.13 -10.98
CA LYS A 90 0.38 0.76 -10.44
C LYS A 90 0.77 -0.29 -11.48
N GLN A 91 0.41 -0.11 -12.75
CA GLN A 91 0.84 -1.00 -13.83
C GLN A 91 2.35 -0.86 -14.10
N SER A 92 2.92 0.34 -14.01
CA SER A 92 4.38 0.52 -14.07
C SER A 92 5.12 -0.01 -12.84
N GLU A 93 4.46 -0.04 -11.67
CA GLU A 93 4.99 -0.63 -10.42
C GLU A 93 4.70 -2.14 -10.29
N GLN A 94 3.89 -2.73 -11.19
CA GLN A 94 3.43 -4.13 -11.11
C GLN A 94 4.52 -5.18 -11.37
N VAL A 95 5.79 -4.79 -11.28
CA VAL A 95 6.94 -5.69 -11.06
C VAL A 95 7.19 -5.94 -9.56
N SER A 96 6.43 -5.32 -8.64
CA SER A 96 6.52 -5.66 -7.22
C SER A 96 5.76 -6.94 -6.90
N HIS A 97 6.42 -8.09 -7.14
CA HIS A 97 5.99 -9.40 -6.68
C HIS A 97 5.66 -9.37 -5.18
N VAL A 98 4.40 -9.58 -4.81
CA VAL A 98 4.00 -9.77 -3.41
C VAL A 98 4.33 -11.22 -3.05
N SER A 99 5.58 -11.48 -2.64
CA SER A 99 5.95 -12.74 -2.02
C SER A 99 5.31 -12.84 -0.64
N LEU A 100 4.37 -13.77 -0.49
CA LEU A 100 3.74 -14.12 0.79
C LEU A 100 4.70 -14.93 1.70
N ASP A 101 5.83 -15.41 1.17
CA ASP A 101 6.92 -16.08 1.89
C ASP A 101 8.03 -15.12 2.35
N LYS A 102 7.72 -13.84 2.61
CA LYS A 102 8.74 -12.93 3.15
C LYS A 102 9.01 -13.25 4.62
N GLU A 103 10.24 -13.66 4.90
CA GLU A 103 10.74 -13.84 6.26
C GLU A 103 10.52 -12.58 7.10
N LYS A 104 10.10 -12.77 8.37
CA LYS A 104 9.75 -11.65 9.25
C LYS A 104 10.98 -10.81 9.56
N LYS A 105 10.99 -9.56 9.08
CA LYS A 105 12.05 -8.59 9.40
C LYS A 105 11.69 -7.79 10.66
N LYS A 106 12.67 -7.61 11.54
CA LYS A 106 12.60 -6.67 12.67
C LYS A 106 13.42 -5.43 12.32
N ALA A 107 12.83 -4.24 12.45
CA ALA A 107 13.58 -3.00 12.27
C ALA A 107 14.61 -2.83 13.40
N VAL A 108 15.86 -2.56 13.04
CA VAL A 108 16.95 -2.31 13.99
C VAL A 108 17.71 -1.06 13.56
N SER A 109 18.05 -0.21 14.53
CA SER A 109 18.92 0.95 14.32
C SER A 109 20.37 0.54 14.55
N LEU A 110 21.24 0.82 13.58
CA LEU A 110 22.67 0.52 13.62
C LEU A 110 23.48 1.77 13.30
N SER A 111 24.56 1.98 14.04
CA SER A 111 25.54 3.03 13.76
C SER A 111 26.67 2.45 12.91
N LEU A 112 26.85 2.96 11.69
CA LEU A 112 27.88 2.52 10.76
C LEU A 112 28.84 3.67 10.42
N ARG A 113 30.12 3.35 10.19
CA ARG A 113 31.10 4.33 9.71
C ARG A 113 30.72 4.82 8.32
N MET A 114 30.99 6.08 8.00
CA MET A 114 30.73 6.65 6.66
C MET A 114 31.41 5.89 5.52
N SER A 115 32.60 5.33 5.76
CA SER A 115 33.30 4.50 4.78
C SER A 115 32.55 3.20 4.43
N VAL A 116 31.80 2.64 5.38
CA VAL A 116 30.96 1.45 5.17
C VAL A 116 29.68 1.82 4.41
N LEU A 117 29.04 2.94 4.78
CA LEU A 117 27.86 3.44 4.08
C LEU A 117 28.14 3.71 2.60
N ARG A 118 29.30 4.28 2.25
CA ARG A 118 29.70 4.48 0.84
C ARG A 118 29.86 3.17 0.07
N LYS A 119 30.30 2.09 0.72
CA LYS A 119 30.39 0.77 0.09
C LYS A 119 28.99 0.17 -0.13
N ILE A 120 28.10 0.31 0.85
CA ILE A 120 26.69 -0.12 0.72
C ILE A 120 26.02 0.62 -0.44
N ASP A 121 26.20 1.94 -0.54
CA ASP A 121 25.65 2.74 -1.64
C ASP A 121 26.20 2.32 -3.01
N ARG A 122 27.48 1.91 -3.07
CA ARG A 122 28.05 1.37 -4.31
C ARG A 122 27.42 0.04 -4.70
N ILE A 123 27.17 -0.86 -3.74
CA ILE A 123 26.50 -2.14 -3.97
C ILE A 123 25.08 -1.89 -4.48
N VAL A 124 24.31 -1.07 -3.78
CA VAL A 124 22.94 -0.65 -4.18
C VAL A 124 22.87 -0.22 -5.65
N ARG A 125 23.85 0.57 -6.11
CA ARG A 125 23.91 1.02 -7.51
C ARG A 125 24.25 -0.08 -8.50
N LEU A 126 25.07 -1.05 -8.11
CA LEU A 126 25.54 -2.13 -8.98
C LEU A 126 24.55 -3.30 -9.05
N SER A 127 23.81 -3.55 -7.97
CA SER A 127 22.85 -4.67 -7.87
C SER A 127 21.40 -4.23 -8.07
N GLU A 128 21.13 -2.93 -8.24
CA GLU A 128 19.77 -2.37 -8.33
C GLU A 128 18.86 -2.76 -7.15
N THR A 129 19.44 -3.02 -5.97
CA THR A 129 18.72 -3.41 -4.75
C THR A 129 18.57 -2.25 -3.77
N THR A 130 17.71 -2.38 -2.77
CA THR A 130 17.61 -1.40 -1.68
C THR A 130 18.83 -1.45 -0.74
N ARG A 131 19.07 -0.37 0.03
CA ARG A 131 20.09 -0.38 1.10
C ARG A 131 19.87 -1.49 2.13
N SER A 132 18.60 -1.78 2.45
CA SER A 132 18.27 -2.86 3.39
C SER A 132 18.66 -4.21 2.83
N GLU A 133 18.36 -4.50 1.56
CA GLU A 133 18.76 -5.74 0.89
C GLU A 133 20.28 -5.85 0.73
N ALA A 134 20.95 -4.73 0.40
CA ALA A 134 22.41 -4.70 0.34
C ALA A 134 23.06 -5.00 1.69
N VAL A 135 22.45 -4.60 2.80
CA VAL A 135 22.90 -4.95 4.15
C VAL A 135 22.64 -6.43 4.46
N GLU A 136 21.48 -6.97 4.10
CA GLU A 136 21.18 -8.41 4.29
C GLU A 136 22.20 -9.29 3.53
N MET A 137 22.46 -9.00 2.25
CA MET A 137 23.47 -9.73 1.46
C MET A 137 24.86 -9.67 2.10
N LEU A 138 25.26 -8.51 2.65
CA LEU A 138 26.54 -8.35 3.34
C LEU A 138 26.58 -9.15 4.64
N VAL A 139 25.48 -9.18 5.38
CA VAL A 139 25.35 -9.89 6.66
C VAL A 139 25.36 -11.40 6.43
N GLU A 140 24.59 -11.90 5.48
CA GLU A 140 24.55 -13.33 5.13
C GLU A 140 25.94 -13.84 4.71
N SER A 141 26.60 -13.13 3.80
CA SER A 141 27.95 -13.51 3.34
C SER A 141 29.01 -13.39 4.44
N GLY A 142 28.87 -12.44 5.38
CA GLY A 142 29.86 -12.19 6.42
C GLY A 142 29.68 -13.01 7.71
N LEU A 143 28.45 -13.35 8.07
CA LEU A 143 28.15 -14.04 9.33
C LEU A 143 28.67 -15.48 9.33
N ASP A 144 28.48 -16.21 8.24
CA ASP A 144 28.94 -17.60 8.15
C ASP A 144 30.45 -17.71 8.28
N ASP A 145 31.17 -16.81 7.62
CA ASP A 145 32.63 -16.73 7.69
C ASP A 145 33.12 -16.32 9.09
N LEU A 146 32.41 -15.38 9.73
CA LEU A 146 32.75 -14.93 11.07
C LEU A 146 32.51 -16.04 12.11
N LEU A 147 31.38 -16.74 12.03
CA LEU A 147 31.04 -17.86 12.91
C LEU A 147 32.08 -18.98 12.82
N LYS A 148 32.48 -19.37 11.60
CA LYS A 148 33.52 -20.38 11.38
C LYS A 148 34.85 -19.99 12.02
N ARG A 149 35.27 -18.73 11.86
CA ARG A 149 36.51 -18.22 12.46
C ARG A 149 36.47 -18.23 13.99
N LEU A 150 35.34 -17.84 14.58
CA LEU A 150 35.18 -17.81 16.03
C LEU A 150 35.15 -19.22 16.63
N GLN A 151 34.52 -20.19 15.94
CA GLN A 151 34.50 -21.58 16.38
C GLN A 151 35.88 -22.24 16.28
N ALA A 152 36.64 -21.96 15.22
CA ALA A 152 38.01 -22.44 15.07
C ALA A 152 39.00 -21.89 16.12
N GLN A 153 38.65 -20.77 16.76
CA GLN A 153 39.46 -20.15 17.82
C GLN A 153 39.06 -20.59 19.24
N GLN A 154 38.01 -21.41 19.40
CA GLN A 154 37.68 -21.95 20.73
C GLN A 154 38.63 -23.11 21.09
N PRO A 155 39.39 -23.02 22.20
CA PRO A 155 40.14 -24.17 22.68
C PRO A 155 39.17 -25.31 23.04
N PRO A 156 39.59 -26.58 22.92
CA PRO A 156 38.74 -27.71 23.27
C PRO A 156 38.29 -27.56 24.72
N ARG A 157 36.97 -27.57 24.94
CA ARG A 157 36.41 -27.67 26.29
C ARG A 157 36.90 -29.00 26.87
N ARG A 158 37.85 -28.94 27.80
CA ARG A 158 38.25 -30.08 28.62
C ARG A 158 37.03 -30.48 29.45
N SER A 159 36.46 -31.64 29.11
CA SER A 159 35.54 -32.41 29.94
C SER A 159 36.24 -32.88 31.21
#